data_AF-A0A2E5EII9-F1
#
_entry.id   AF-A0A2E5EII9-F1
#
_cell.length_a   1.000
_cell.length_b   1.000
_cell.length_c   1.000
_cell.angle_alpha   90.00
_cell.angle_beta   90.00
_cell.angle_gamma   90.00
#
_symmetry.space_group_name_H-M   'P 1'
#
loop_
_entity.id
_entity.type
_entity.pdbx_description
1 polymer ?
#
loop_
_entity_poly.entity_id
_entity_poly.type
_entity_poly.pdbx_seq_one_letter_code
_entity_poly.pdbx_strand_id
1 'polypeptide(L)'
;MKRLCLLVQFLLVVCTYGFTGNQPMVIDLWPGVPPGDENVKLDAEYDRFKDGDKLIAGQKIIKLANVSKPQIAIYHPEPEIDTGAAVIVCPGGGHHILAYDLEGTEVAEWLNKSGVTGIVLKYRVPFRNKERRFEAAVQDAQRAISIVRSRAGEWSIDPRRIGILGFSAGGETAGQAALLHAQRLYKPIDKTDQVSCRPDFAALIYPGGFTDWGEGRLRDYIKVPSDVPPFFFAHAFNDRVSVENSLLLATAIKRAKGSAAVHIYPSGGHGYGLRRTSEAVTTWPARCEEWMRSLGLLKTGALAQRFTKAWDLKKPLPALSAIAPKAKLDLAYQIQRLWVKATLDEGGIGGVKGAAVTPGAQSYFGIAEPIAAFLRGSGAFRSEPNPVINSKDWPGLKIETEIGFIVGRNIDREPRSVDDFKNYIRAIVPVVELPAGSWTPNGEVNAVDLTAVNVTSAAYIVGREIKPRKTDPRDSQITLTKDGEQLHAASGADCWKGPWETGFWLVGHAYRQGVELKPGQLIICGALGKVQPGVPGRYHANYGNLGRIEFTVR
;
A
#
# COMPACT_ATOMS: atom_id res chain seq x y z
N MET A 1 0.58 -46.34 -58.09
CA MET A 1 0.77 -44.93 -57.70
C MET A 1 -0.21 -44.56 -56.59
N LYS A 2 0.23 -44.56 -55.32
CA LYS A 2 -0.50 -43.91 -54.22
C LYS A 2 0.55 -43.13 -53.42
N ARG A 3 0.50 -41.80 -53.51
CA ARG A 3 1.44 -40.87 -52.87
C ARG A 3 1.10 -40.76 -51.39
N LEU A 4 2.09 -41.06 -50.55
CA LEU A 4 2.08 -40.82 -49.11
C LEU A 4 2.52 -39.36 -48.88
N CYS A 5 1.64 -38.49 -48.41
CA CYS A 5 1.98 -37.12 -48.02
C CYS A 5 2.29 -37.08 -46.53
N LEU A 6 3.52 -36.65 -46.21
CA LEU A 6 4.01 -36.31 -44.89
C LEU A 6 3.20 -35.12 -44.33
N LEU A 7 2.60 -35.27 -43.16
CA LEU A 7 2.08 -34.14 -42.38
C LEU A 7 3.11 -33.75 -41.32
N VAL A 8 3.72 -32.59 -41.50
CA VAL A 8 4.64 -31.96 -40.54
C VAL A 8 3.80 -31.31 -39.44
N GLN A 9 3.89 -31.80 -38.20
CA GLN A 9 3.29 -31.17 -37.03
C GLN A 9 4.15 -29.99 -36.58
N PHE A 10 3.63 -28.77 -36.72
CA PHE A 10 4.18 -27.57 -36.08
C PHE A 10 3.81 -27.58 -34.59
N LEU A 11 4.81 -27.71 -33.71
CA LEU A 11 4.63 -27.60 -32.27
C LEU A 11 4.53 -26.10 -31.91
N LEU A 12 3.32 -25.64 -31.58
CA LEU A 12 3.07 -24.27 -31.11
C LEU A 12 3.42 -24.20 -29.61
N VAL A 13 4.58 -23.64 -29.28
CA VAL A 13 4.95 -23.35 -27.89
C VAL A 13 4.15 -22.12 -27.44
N VAL A 14 3.05 -22.36 -26.72
CA VAL A 14 2.29 -21.32 -26.04
C VAL A 14 2.95 -21.04 -24.69
N CYS A 15 3.76 -19.98 -24.62
CA CYS A 15 4.17 -19.40 -23.35
C CYS A 15 2.94 -18.76 -22.67
N THR A 16 2.34 -19.46 -21.71
CA THR A 16 1.32 -18.90 -20.83
C THR A 16 2.00 -18.15 -19.69
N TYR A 17 2.03 -16.82 -19.77
CA TYR A 17 2.19 -16.01 -18.55
C TYR A 17 0.87 -16.08 -17.78
N GLY A 18 0.90 -16.70 -16.61
CA GLY A 18 -0.27 -16.83 -15.73
C GLY A 18 -0.70 -15.48 -15.17
N PHE A 19 -1.78 -14.92 -15.71
CA PHE A 19 -2.63 -13.97 -15.00
C PHE A 19 -3.78 -14.76 -14.36
N THR A 20 -3.64 -15.14 -13.09
CA THR A 20 -4.77 -15.62 -12.29
C THR A 20 -5.39 -14.44 -11.52
N GLY A 21 -6.05 -13.57 -12.27
CA GLY A 21 -6.96 -12.55 -11.76
C GLY A 21 -8.18 -12.51 -12.67
N ASN A 22 -9.39 -12.43 -12.09
CA ASN A 22 -10.60 -12.26 -12.89
C ASN A 22 -10.41 -11.02 -13.80
N GLN A 23 -10.59 -11.18 -15.11
CA GLN A 23 -10.55 -10.05 -16.04
C GLN A 23 -11.57 -9.00 -15.61
N PRO A 24 -11.22 -7.70 -15.62
CA PRO A 24 -12.15 -6.66 -15.19
C PRO A 24 -13.37 -6.64 -16.11
N MET A 25 -14.53 -6.30 -15.54
CA MET A 25 -15.72 -6.07 -16.36
C MET A 25 -15.52 -4.78 -17.16
N VAL A 26 -15.59 -4.86 -18.49
CA VAL A 26 -15.43 -3.70 -19.39
C VAL A 26 -16.78 -3.32 -20.00
N ILE A 27 -17.11 -2.04 -19.96
CA ILE A 27 -18.38 -1.50 -20.45
C ILE A 27 -18.12 -0.28 -21.34
N ASP A 28 -18.70 -0.28 -22.53
CA ASP A 28 -18.72 0.89 -23.41
C ASP A 28 -19.64 1.97 -22.81
N LEU A 29 -19.16 3.22 -22.76
CA LEU A 29 -19.94 4.30 -22.18
C LEU A 29 -21.11 4.72 -23.06
N TRP A 30 -20.90 4.73 -24.38
CA TRP A 30 -21.86 5.22 -25.35
C TRP A 30 -22.40 4.06 -26.19
N PRO A 31 -23.72 3.95 -26.39
CA PRO A 31 -24.32 2.91 -27.23
C PRO A 31 -24.01 3.10 -28.73
N GLY A 32 -23.47 4.27 -29.11
CA GLY A 32 -23.12 4.62 -30.48
C GLY A 32 -21.99 5.65 -30.49
N VAL A 33 -21.98 6.53 -31.48
CA VAL A 33 -20.96 7.59 -31.59
C VAL A 33 -21.10 8.56 -30.41
N PRO A 34 -20.01 8.81 -29.65
CA PRO A 34 -20.03 9.78 -28.56
C PRO A 34 -20.36 11.20 -29.04
N PRO A 35 -21.01 12.05 -28.21
CA PRO A 35 -21.32 13.43 -28.59
C PRO A 35 -20.09 14.21 -29.02
N GLY A 36 -20.15 14.86 -30.19
CA GLY A 36 -19.04 15.65 -30.75
C GLY A 36 -17.99 14.84 -31.53
N ASP A 37 -18.19 13.52 -31.68
CA ASP A 37 -17.32 12.64 -32.47
C ASP A 37 -17.92 12.28 -33.86
N GLU A 38 -19.07 12.84 -34.26
CA GLU A 38 -19.80 12.46 -35.48
C GLU A 38 -18.96 12.58 -36.76
N ASN A 39 -18.02 13.54 -36.78
CA ASN A 39 -17.13 13.80 -37.91
C ASN A 39 -15.65 13.59 -37.59
N VAL A 40 -15.34 12.99 -36.44
CA VAL A 40 -13.95 12.76 -36.01
C VAL A 40 -13.44 11.47 -36.64
N LYS A 41 -12.33 11.58 -37.37
CA LYS A 41 -11.61 10.43 -37.95
C LYS A 41 -10.26 10.29 -37.25
N LEU A 42 -10.07 9.17 -36.54
CA LEU A 42 -8.82 8.80 -35.90
C LEU A 42 -8.38 7.43 -36.41
N ASP A 43 -7.07 7.20 -36.44
CA ASP A 43 -6.53 5.86 -36.62
C ASP A 43 -6.89 4.98 -35.41
N ALA A 44 -6.60 3.68 -35.52
CA ALA A 44 -6.85 2.73 -34.43
C ALA A 44 -6.16 3.16 -33.11
N GLU A 45 -6.79 2.80 -31.99
CA GLU A 45 -6.19 2.94 -30.66
C GLU A 45 -4.87 2.16 -30.61
N TYR A 46 -3.80 2.76 -30.08
CA TYR A 46 -2.49 2.14 -30.01
C TYR A 46 -1.68 2.64 -28.81
N ASP A 47 -0.71 1.84 -28.35
CA ASP A 47 0.27 2.29 -27.36
C ASP A 47 1.38 3.08 -28.06
N ARG A 48 1.53 4.35 -27.68
CA ARG A 48 2.56 5.25 -28.24
C ARG A 48 3.90 5.16 -27.53
N PHE A 49 4.09 4.27 -26.55
CA PHE A 49 5.39 4.10 -25.90
C PHE A 49 6.48 3.76 -26.92
N LYS A 50 7.65 4.42 -26.80
CA LYS A 50 8.82 4.19 -27.67
C LYS A 50 10.07 3.87 -26.87
N ASP A 51 11.01 3.15 -27.47
CA ASP A 51 12.32 2.95 -26.85
C ASP A 51 13.02 4.31 -26.63
N GLY A 52 13.55 4.50 -25.42
CA GLY A 52 14.08 5.78 -24.95
C GLY A 52 13.08 6.67 -24.21
N ASP A 53 11.79 6.32 -24.19
CA ASP A 53 10.82 7.01 -23.33
C ASP A 53 11.19 6.84 -21.85
N LYS A 54 10.93 7.89 -21.07
CA LYS A 54 11.17 7.91 -19.62
C LYS A 54 10.42 6.74 -18.95
N LEU A 55 11.18 5.91 -18.25
CA LEU A 55 10.66 4.90 -17.32
C LEU A 55 10.33 5.55 -15.98
N ILE A 56 9.30 5.05 -15.31
CA ILE A 56 8.96 5.45 -13.94
C ILE A 56 9.14 4.24 -13.03
N ALA A 57 9.96 4.41 -11.99
CA ALA A 57 10.42 3.32 -11.12
C ALA A 57 10.99 2.12 -11.91
N GLY A 58 11.73 2.40 -12.99
CA GLY A 58 12.35 1.37 -13.84
C GLY A 58 11.38 0.62 -14.77
N GLN A 59 10.10 1.03 -14.85
CA GLN A 59 9.07 0.35 -15.62
C GLN A 59 8.52 1.23 -16.76
N LYS A 60 8.12 0.59 -17.87
CA LYS A 60 7.45 1.24 -19.01
C LYS A 60 6.05 1.72 -18.61
N ILE A 61 5.45 2.60 -19.41
CA ILE A 61 4.09 3.13 -19.21
C ILE A 61 3.30 2.87 -20.49
N ILE A 62 2.09 2.34 -20.38
CA ILE A 62 1.17 2.22 -21.50
C ILE A 62 0.59 3.61 -21.81
N LYS A 63 0.88 4.15 -23.00
CA LYS A 63 0.44 5.48 -23.44
C LYS A 63 -0.60 5.33 -24.55
N LEU A 64 -1.85 5.03 -24.17
CA LEU A 64 -2.93 4.81 -25.14
C LEU A 64 -3.30 6.10 -25.87
N ALA A 65 -3.15 6.10 -27.19
CA ALA A 65 -3.52 7.19 -28.09
C ALA A 65 -4.77 6.83 -28.90
N ASN A 66 -5.41 7.84 -29.49
CA ASN A 66 -6.57 7.68 -30.40
C ASN A 66 -7.78 6.94 -29.81
N VAL A 67 -8.00 7.04 -28.49
CA VAL A 67 -9.20 6.50 -27.86
C VAL A 67 -10.43 7.25 -28.39
N SER A 68 -11.24 6.57 -29.20
CA SER A 68 -12.50 7.06 -29.76
C SER A 68 -13.73 6.36 -29.19
N LYS A 69 -13.54 5.15 -28.64
CA LYS A 69 -14.59 4.36 -27.95
C LYS A 69 -14.30 4.35 -26.47
N PRO A 70 -14.87 5.27 -25.68
CA PRO A 70 -14.54 5.36 -24.28
C PRO A 70 -15.25 4.28 -23.46
N GLN A 71 -14.52 3.74 -22.48
CA GLN A 71 -14.91 2.57 -21.71
C GLN A 71 -14.65 2.79 -20.22
N ILE A 72 -15.39 2.06 -19.39
CA ILE A 72 -15.00 1.81 -17.99
C ILE A 72 -14.57 0.36 -17.82
N ALA A 73 -13.49 0.15 -17.08
CA ALA A 73 -13.05 -1.17 -16.62
C ALA A 73 -13.19 -1.21 -15.09
N ILE A 74 -14.01 -2.14 -14.58
CA ILE A 74 -14.36 -2.25 -13.16
C ILE A 74 -13.51 -3.33 -12.50
N TYR A 75 -12.79 -2.93 -11.46
CA TYR A 75 -11.94 -3.79 -10.65
C TYR A 75 -12.51 -3.83 -9.24
N HIS A 76 -12.98 -4.99 -8.81
CA HIS A 76 -13.54 -5.15 -7.46
C HIS A 76 -12.45 -5.51 -6.44
N PRO A 77 -12.55 -5.00 -5.20
CA PRO A 77 -11.77 -5.52 -4.08
C PRO A 77 -12.21 -6.95 -3.75
N GLU A 78 -11.43 -7.64 -2.92
CA GLU A 78 -11.86 -8.91 -2.34
C GLU A 78 -13.14 -8.68 -1.49
N PRO A 79 -14.17 -9.54 -1.59
CA PRO A 79 -15.47 -9.33 -0.93
C PRO A 79 -15.38 -9.05 0.57
N GLU A 80 -14.41 -9.65 1.25
CA GLU A 80 -14.22 -9.53 2.69
C GLU A 80 -13.82 -8.10 3.13
N ILE A 81 -13.18 -7.34 2.24
CA ILE A 81 -12.73 -5.97 2.49
C ILE A 81 -13.52 -4.93 1.71
N ASP A 82 -14.45 -5.34 0.85
CA ASP A 82 -15.26 -4.45 0.05
C ASP A 82 -16.05 -3.47 0.94
N THR A 83 -15.78 -2.19 0.76
CA THR A 83 -16.38 -1.08 1.51
C THR A 83 -17.70 -0.61 0.93
N GLY A 84 -18.05 -1.07 -0.26
CA GLY A 84 -19.08 -0.49 -1.12
C GLY A 84 -18.71 0.87 -1.71
N ALA A 85 -17.53 1.43 -1.42
CA ALA A 85 -17.07 2.65 -2.07
C ALA A 85 -16.48 2.34 -3.44
N ALA A 86 -16.64 3.26 -4.38
CA ALA A 86 -16.06 3.17 -5.72
C ALA A 86 -15.36 4.48 -6.09
N VAL A 87 -14.29 4.38 -6.90
CA VAL A 87 -13.58 5.55 -7.44
C VAL A 87 -13.37 5.36 -8.93
N ILE A 88 -13.88 6.31 -9.71
CA ILE A 88 -13.62 6.40 -11.14
C ILE A 88 -12.25 7.08 -11.32
N VAL A 89 -11.31 6.39 -11.95
CA VAL A 89 -9.94 6.84 -12.16
C VAL A 89 -9.77 7.38 -13.57
N CYS A 90 -9.35 8.64 -13.69
CA CYS A 90 -9.07 9.34 -14.94
C CYS A 90 -7.55 9.46 -15.13
N PRO A 91 -6.92 8.62 -15.99
CA PRO A 91 -5.51 8.75 -16.30
C PRO A 91 -5.18 10.12 -16.90
N GLY A 92 -3.97 10.63 -16.73
CA GLY A 92 -3.49 11.84 -17.39
C GLY A 92 -2.95 11.57 -18.79
N GLY A 93 -2.22 12.57 -19.33
CA GLY A 93 -1.67 12.52 -20.70
C GLY A 93 -1.95 13.75 -21.55
N GLY A 94 -2.21 14.90 -20.92
CA GLY A 94 -2.36 16.18 -21.61
C GLY A 94 -3.58 16.29 -22.53
N HIS A 95 -4.59 15.41 -22.35
CA HIS A 95 -5.70 15.21 -23.29
C HIS A 95 -5.26 14.77 -24.69
N HIS A 96 -4.11 14.09 -24.81
CA HIS A 96 -3.60 13.54 -26.08
C HIS A 96 -3.46 12.02 -26.05
N ILE A 97 -3.12 11.48 -24.88
CA ILE A 97 -2.99 10.06 -24.59
C ILE A 97 -3.58 9.78 -23.20
N LEU A 98 -3.67 8.51 -22.83
CA LEU A 98 -3.91 8.06 -21.45
C LEU A 98 -2.67 7.32 -20.95
N ALA A 99 -2.11 7.75 -19.81
CA ALA A 99 -1.08 6.99 -19.07
C ALA A 99 -1.74 5.81 -18.32
N TYR A 100 -2.16 4.81 -19.08
CA TYR A 100 -3.25 3.90 -18.73
C TYR A 100 -2.95 2.96 -17.57
N ASP A 101 -1.73 2.47 -17.44
CA ASP A 101 -1.30 1.64 -16.32
C ASP A 101 -0.94 2.50 -15.09
N LEU A 102 0.06 3.37 -15.22
CA LEU A 102 0.65 4.18 -14.14
C LEU A 102 -0.37 5.06 -13.39
N GLU A 103 -1.34 5.62 -14.13
CA GLU A 103 -2.33 6.57 -13.62
C GLU A 103 -3.76 6.00 -13.72
N GLY A 104 -3.89 4.71 -14.04
CA GLY A 104 -5.16 4.01 -14.22
C GLY A 104 -5.19 2.65 -13.53
N THR A 105 -4.78 1.58 -14.20
CA THR A 105 -4.95 0.21 -13.68
C THR A 105 -4.20 -0.04 -12.37
N GLU A 106 -2.99 0.50 -12.20
CA GLU A 106 -2.24 0.38 -10.94
C GLU A 106 -2.97 1.11 -9.79
N VAL A 107 -3.66 2.22 -10.10
CA VAL A 107 -4.44 2.99 -9.13
C VAL A 107 -5.68 2.21 -8.72
N ALA A 108 -6.34 1.54 -9.67
CA ALA A 108 -7.45 0.63 -9.37
C ALA A 108 -7.00 -0.53 -8.46
N GLU A 109 -5.83 -1.12 -8.70
CA GLU A 109 -5.25 -2.14 -7.82
C GLU A 109 -4.94 -1.63 -6.41
N TRP A 110 -4.42 -0.40 -6.29
CA TRP A 110 -4.20 0.25 -4.99
C TRP A 110 -5.50 0.50 -4.23
N LEU A 111 -6.56 0.96 -4.92
CA LEU A 111 -7.87 1.14 -4.33
C LEU A 111 -8.48 -0.19 -3.86
N ASN A 112 -8.37 -1.25 -4.68
CA ASN A 112 -8.86 -2.59 -4.34
C ASN A 112 -8.18 -3.13 -3.09
N LYS A 113 -6.87 -2.92 -2.95
CA LYS A 113 -6.12 -3.27 -1.74
C LYS A 113 -6.75 -2.63 -0.51
N SER A 114 -7.23 -1.39 -0.62
CA SER A 114 -7.91 -0.65 0.45
C SER A 114 -9.41 -0.97 0.62
N GLY A 115 -9.95 -1.90 -0.16
CA GLY A 115 -11.37 -2.28 -0.12
C GLY A 115 -12.29 -1.39 -0.95
N VAL A 116 -11.76 -0.59 -1.87
CA VAL A 116 -12.52 0.35 -2.70
C VAL A 116 -12.54 -0.16 -4.13
N THR A 117 -13.71 -0.21 -4.77
CA THR A 117 -13.85 -0.59 -6.19
C THR A 117 -13.18 0.46 -7.08
N GLY A 118 -12.09 0.08 -7.75
CA GLY A 118 -11.41 0.91 -8.74
C GLY A 118 -12.06 0.81 -10.11
N ILE A 119 -12.37 1.94 -10.76
CA ILE A 119 -13.03 1.96 -12.08
C ILE A 119 -12.19 2.82 -13.03
N VAL A 120 -11.40 2.19 -13.90
CA VAL A 120 -10.54 2.94 -14.83
C VAL A 120 -11.38 3.47 -15.99
N LEU A 121 -11.40 4.78 -16.15
CA LEU A 121 -12.06 5.47 -17.24
C LEU A 121 -11.07 5.64 -18.42
N LYS A 122 -11.27 4.84 -19.47
CA LYS A 122 -10.61 5.04 -20.76
C LYS A 122 -11.38 6.10 -21.55
N TYR A 123 -11.15 7.38 -21.27
CA TYR A 123 -11.86 8.50 -21.92
C TYR A 123 -11.26 8.89 -23.27
N ARG A 124 -12.02 9.64 -24.09
CA ARG A 124 -11.62 10.04 -25.43
C ARG A 124 -10.38 10.93 -25.45
N VAL A 125 -9.42 10.56 -26.29
CA VAL A 125 -8.23 11.34 -26.63
C VAL A 125 -7.88 11.17 -28.13
N PRO A 126 -7.29 12.17 -28.79
CA PRO A 126 -6.93 13.50 -28.27
C PRO A 126 -8.15 14.40 -28.03
N PHE A 127 -8.01 15.56 -27.40
CA PHE A 127 -9.12 16.51 -27.27
C PHE A 127 -9.73 16.89 -28.63
N ARG A 128 -11.03 17.22 -28.66
CA ARG A 128 -11.73 17.66 -29.89
C ARG A 128 -11.74 19.17 -30.07
N ASN A 129 -11.63 19.92 -28.97
CA ASN A 129 -11.73 21.37 -28.93
C ASN A 129 -10.49 21.94 -28.22
N LYS A 130 -9.77 22.88 -28.84
CA LYS A 130 -8.50 23.42 -28.30
C LYS A 130 -8.74 24.38 -27.12
N GLU A 131 -9.85 25.08 -27.15
CA GLU A 131 -10.31 26.07 -26.19
C GLU A 131 -10.87 25.39 -24.93
N ARG A 132 -11.48 24.21 -25.10
CA ARG A 132 -12.02 23.35 -24.04
C ARG A 132 -11.52 21.92 -24.17
N ARG A 133 -10.22 21.71 -23.93
CA ARG A 133 -9.56 20.40 -24.12
C ARG A 133 -10.20 19.28 -23.31
N PHE A 134 -10.74 19.60 -22.14
CA PHE A 134 -11.39 18.66 -21.23
C PHE A 134 -12.78 18.20 -21.69
N GLU A 135 -13.41 18.85 -22.67
CA GLU A 135 -14.86 18.73 -22.90
C GLU A 135 -15.30 17.28 -23.17
N ALA A 136 -14.68 16.60 -24.14
CA ALA A 136 -15.00 15.21 -24.47
C ALA A 136 -14.75 14.26 -23.29
N ALA A 137 -13.63 14.47 -22.57
CA ALA A 137 -13.28 13.66 -21.41
C ALA A 137 -14.26 13.85 -20.25
N VAL A 138 -14.76 15.07 -20.03
CA VAL A 138 -15.75 15.38 -18.99
C VAL A 138 -17.13 14.82 -19.35
N GLN A 139 -17.52 14.84 -20.63
CA GLN A 139 -18.74 14.13 -21.06
C GLN A 139 -18.66 12.64 -20.72
N ASP A 140 -17.52 12.00 -21.01
CA ASP A 140 -17.27 10.59 -20.71
C ASP A 140 -17.29 10.34 -19.20
N ALA A 141 -16.66 11.21 -18.40
CA ALA A 141 -16.64 11.08 -16.93
C ALA A 141 -18.02 11.28 -16.29
N GLN A 142 -18.80 12.29 -16.72
CA GLN A 142 -20.17 12.51 -16.25
C GLN A 142 -21.07 11.30 -16.55
N ARG A 143 -20.92 10.71 -17.74
CA ARG A 143 -21.67 9.51 -18.10
C ARG A 143 -21.22 8.29 -17.32
N ALA A 144 -19.92 8.10 -17.14
CA ALA A 144 -19.35 7.03 -16.31
C ALA A 144 -19.90 7.07 -14.88
N ILE A 145 -19.92 8.23 -14.22
CA ILE A 145 -20.51 8.39 -12.87
C ILE A 145 -21.98 7.96 -12.86
N SER A 146 -22.74 8.35 -13.89
CA SER A 146 -24.17 8.02 -13.98
C SER A 146 -24.40 6.53 -14.20
N ILE A 147 -23.59 5.88 -15.05
CA ILE A 147 -23.61 4.42 -15.28
C ILE A 147 -23.32 3.69 -13.96
N VAL A 148 -22.23 4.03 -13.29
CA VAL A 148 -21.84 3.42 -12.01
C VAL A 148 -22.92 3.60 -10.96
N ARG A 149 -23.48 4.81 -10.83
CA ARG A 149 -24.54 5.09 -9.87
C ARG A 149 -25.84 4.36 -10.21
N SER A 150 -26.19 4.23 -11.49
CA SER A 150 -27.41 3.54 -11.95
C SER A 150 -27.37 2.03 -11.72
N ARG A 151 -26.17 1.42 -11.78
CA ARG A 151 -25.94 -0.03 -11.61
C ARG A 151 -25.31 -0.36 -10.26
N ALA A 152 -25.30 0.57 -9.32
CA ALA A 152 -24.60 0.43 -8.05
C ALA A 152 -25.04 -0.84 -7.28
N GLY A 153 -26.34 -1.15 -7.29
CA GLY A 153 -26.87 -2.37 -6.67
C GLY A 153 -26.39 -3.66 -7.35
N GLU A 154 -26.19 -3.67 -8.67
CA GLU A 154 -25.67 -4.82 -9.42
C GLU A 154 -24.18 -5.05 -9.12
N TRP A 155 -23.45 -3.99 -8.78
CA TRP A 155 -21.99 -4.01 -8.61
C TRP A 155 -21.55 -3.95 -7.15
N SER A 156 -22.46 -4.15 -6.20
CA SER A 156 -22.16 -4.05 -4.76
C SER A 156 -21.55 -2.70 -4.33
N ILE A 157 -21.91 -1.62 -5.02
CA ILE A 157 -21.47 -0.25 -4.74
C ILE A 157 -22.58 0.49 -3.99
N ASP A 158 -22.23 1.24 -2.94
CA ASP A 158 -23.13 2.21 -2.31
C ASP A 158 -23.25 3.42 -3.25
N PRO A 159 -24.44 3.74 -3.78
CA PRO A 159 -24.63 4.83 -4.72
C PRO A 159 -24.34 6.21 -4.12
N ARG A 160 -23.99 6.32 -2.84
CA ARG A 160 -23.58 7.56 -2.15
C ARG A 160 -22.09 7.60 -1.81
N ARG A 161 -21.30 6.64 -2.32
CA ARG A 161 -19.85 6.53 -2.07
C ARG A 161 -19.07 6.39 -3.38
N ILE A 162 -19.48 7.13 -4.41
CA ILE A 162 -18.87 7.10 -5.75
C ILE A 162 -18.01 8.36 -5.91
N GLY A 163 -16.70 8.20 -5.81
CA GLY A 163 -15.74 9.27 -6.05
C GLY A 163 -15.15 9.28 -7.45
N ILE A 164 -14.36 10.31 -7.74
CA ILE A 164 -13.55 10.43 -8.95
C ILE A 164 -12.12 10.84 -8.59
N LEU A 165 -11.13 10.27 -9.27
CA LEU A 165 -9.72 10.57 -9.06
C LEU A 165 -9.06 10.81 -10.41
N GLY A 166 -8.23 11.84 -10.54
CA GLY A 166 -7.54 12.09 -11.80
C GLY A 166 -6.16 12.71 -11.67
N PHE A 167 -5.32 12.45 -12.68
CA PHE A 167 -3.93 12.91 -12.77
C PHE A 167 -3.74 13.92 -13.90
N SER A 168 -3.05 15.05 -13.68
CA SER A 168 -2.76 16.04 -14.74
C SER A 168 -4.02 16.46 -15.52
N ALA A 169 -4.09 16.17 -16.82
CA ALA A 169 -5.28 16.34 -17.65
C ALA A 169 -6.48 15.50 -17.19
N GLY A 170 -6.27 14.29 -16.69
CA GLY A 170 -7.30 13.50 -16.01
C GLY A 170 -7.74 14.16 -14.70
N GLY A 171 -6.86 14.90 -14.03
CA GLY A 171 -7.19 15.75 -12.88
C GLY A 171 -8.07 16.95 -13.26
N GLU A 172 -7.85 17.53 -14.44
CA GLU A 172 -8.77 18.51 -15.04
C GLU A 172 -10.13 17.86 -15.31
N THR A 173 -10.16 16.67 -15.94
CA THR A 173 -11.38 15.91 -16.20
C THR A 173 -12.16 15.62 -14.91
N ALA A 174 -11.50 15.07 -13.90
CA ALA A 174 -12.11 14.73 -12.62
C ALA A 174 -12.64 15.96 -11.89
N GLY A 175 -11.85 17.04 -11.83
CA GLY A 175 -12.26 18.28 -11.18
C GLY A 175 -13.40 18.98 -11.92
N GLN A 176 -13.35 19.08 -13.25
CA GLN A 176 -14.43 19.66 -14.05
C GLN A 176 -15.71 18.83 -13.94
N ALA A 177 -15.64 17.50 -13.98
CA ALA A 177 -16.82 16.65 -13.76
C ALA A 177 -17.44 16.88 -12.37
N ALA A 178 -16.60 17.08 -11.34
CA ALA A 178 -17.06 17.39 -9.99
C ALA A 178 -17.64 18.82 -9.84
N LEU A 179 -17.13 19.81 -10.57
CA LEU A 179 -17.62 21.20 -10.52
C LEU A 179 -18.87 21.41 -11.39
N LEU A 180 -18.92 20.79 -12.57
CA LEU A 180 -19.98 20.93 -13.56
C LEU A 180 -21.07 19.86 -13.41
N HIS A 181 -21.15 19.17 -12.29
CA HIS A 181 -22.08 18.04 -12.12
C HIS A 181 -23.56 18.42 -12.25
N ALA A 182 -23.92 19.69 -11.99
CA ALA A 182 -25.27 20.21 -12.20
C ALA A 182 -25.59 20.48 -13.68
N GLN A 183 -24.58 20.55 -14.54
CA GLN A 183 -24.71 20.81 -15.98
C GLN A 183 -23.94 19.76 -16.79
N ARG A 184 -24.68 18.80 -17.37
CA ARG A 184 -24.09 17.88 -18.35
C ARG A 184 -23.53 18.66 -19.53
N LEU A 185 -22.33 18.28 -19.98
CA LEU A 185 -21.70 18.83 -21.19
C LEU A 185 -22.20 18.16 -22.48
N TYR A 186 -23.24 17.32 -22.37
CA TYR A 186 -23.89 16.64 -23.46
C TYR A 186 -25.40 16.54 -23.17
N LYS A 187 -26.21 16.33 -24.21
CA LYS A 187 -27.65 16.10 -24.05
C LYS A 187 -27.87 14.69 -23.52
N PRO A 188 -28.71 14.48 -22.48
CA PRO A 188 -29.11 13.13 -22.05
C PRO A 188 -29.60 12.28 -23.22
N ILE A 189 -29.12 11.04 -23.32
CA ILE A 189 -29.45 10.11 -24.41
C ILE A 189 -30.26 8.90 -23.97
N ASP A 190 -30.28 8.56 -22.68
CA ASP A 190 -31.05 7.46 -22.12
C ASP A 190 -31.41 7.66 -20.63
N LYS A 191 -32.05 6.65 -20.01
CA LYS A 191 -32.45 6.68 -18.59
C LYS A 191 -31.26 6.79 -17.64
N THR A 192 -30.08 6.35 -18.04
CA THR A 192 -28.87 6.45 -17.22
C THR A 192 -28.52 7.92 -16.95
N ASP A 193 -28.72 8.79 -17.94
CA ASP A 193 -28.43 10.21 -17.81
C ASP A 193 -29.43 10.98 -16.93
N GLN A 194 -30.51 10.33 -16.49
CA GLN A 194 -31.42 10.85 -15.46
C GLN A 194 -30.88 10.62 -14.04
N VAL A 195 -29.91 9.71 -13.87
CA VAL A 195 -29.20 9.49 -12.61
C VAL A 195 -28.11 10.54 -12.46
N SER A 196 -27.93 11.08 -11.26
CA SER A 196 -26.94 12.13 -10.99
C SER A 196 -25.52 11.75 -11.45
N CYS A 197 -24.85 12.70 -12.12
CA CYS A 197 -23.43 12.61 -12.47
C CYS A 197 -22.49 13.27 -11.45
N ARG A 198 -23.03 13.69 -10.29
CA ARG A 198 -22.23 14.27 -9.20
C ARG A 198 -21.36 13.18 -8.56
N PRO A 199 -20.03 13.33 -8.44
CA PRO A 199 -19.23 12.48 -7.57
C PRO A 199 -19.43 12.87 -6.10
N ASP A 200 -19.35 11.90 -5.20
CA ASP A 200 -19.50 12.12 -3.76
C ASP A 200 -18.23 12.70 -3.11
N PHE A 201 -17.07 12.51 -3.75
CA PHE A 201 -15.75 13.06 -3.39
C PHE A 201 -14.82 13.08 -4.63
N ALA A 202 -13.80 13.95 -4.64
CA ALA A 202 -12.86 14.07 -5.76
C ALA A 202 -11.39 14.12 -5.30
N ALA A 203 -10.48 13.42 -5.97
CA ALA A 203 -9.04 13.45 -5.69
C ALA A 203 -8.25 13.87 -6.93
N LEU A 204 -7.58 15.02 -6.86
CA LEU A 204 -6.84 15.61 -7.98
C LEU A 204 -5.33 15.54 -7.72
N ILE A 205 -4.62 14.83 -8.57
CA ILE A 205 -3.18 14.61 -8.46
C ILE A 205 -2.49 15.44 -9.55
N TYR A 206 -1.68 16.43 -9.15
CA TYR A 206 -1.07 17.45 -10.02
C TYR A 206 -1.99 17.96 -11.15
N PRO A 207 -3.22 18.41 -10.86
CA PRO A 207 -4.15 18.84 -11.90
C PRO A 207 -3.59 19.99 -12.74
N GLY A 208 -3.96 20.02 -14.01
CA GLY A 208 -3.77 21.17 -14.90
C GLY A 208 -5.10 21.81 -15.30
N GLY A 209 -5.03 22.91 -16.05
CA GLY A 209 -6.17 23.49 -16.78
C GLY A 209 -7.14 24.35 -15.96
N PHE A 210 -6.93 24.51 -14.65
CA PHE A 210 -7.76 25.38 -13.80
C PHE A 210 -7.31 26.84 -13.80
N THR A 211 -6.02 27.09 -14.07
CA THR A 211 -5.46 28.45 -14.11
C THR A 211 -5.08 28.89 -15.52
N ASP A 212 -4.98 30.21 -15.69
CA ASP A 212 -4.27 30.79 -16.82
C ASP A 212 -2.76 30.65 -16.57
N TRP A 213 -2.01 30.28 -17.62
CA TRP A 213 -0.58 30.01 -17.49
C TRP A 213 0.17 31.28 -17.12
N GLY A 214 0.71 31.33 -15.90
CA GLY A 214 1.54 32.44 -15.42
C GLY A 214 0.77 33.66 -14.88
N GLU A 215 -0.56 33.61 -14.79
CA GLU A 215 -1.38 34.76 -14.35
C GLU A 215 -1.83 34.67 -12.88
N GLY A 216 -1.54 33.59 -12.16
CA GLY A 216 -1.87 33.47 -10.73
C GLY A 216 -3.37 33.51 -10.41
N ARG A 217 -4.24 33.19 -11.38
CA ARG A 217 -5.71 33.19 -11.21
C ARG A 217 -6.37 31.97 -11.83
N LEU A 218 -7.53 31.61 -11.30
CA LEU A 218 -8.42 30.63 -11.93
C LEU A 218 -8.99 31.20 -13.23
N ARG A 219 -9.18 30.33 -14.22
CA ARG A 219 -9.86 30.70 -15.47
C ARG A 219 -11.30 31.12 -15.18
N ASP A 220 -11.80 32.08 -15.93
CA ASP A 220 -13.10 32.73 -15.65
C ASP A 220 -14.30 31.76 -15.66
N TYR A 221 -14.20 30.67 -16.42
CA TYR A 221 -15.23 29.64 -16.49
C TYR A 221 -15.21 28.65 -15.31
N ILE A 222 -14.21 28.70 -14.42
CA ILE A 222 -14.19 27.87 -13.22
C ILE A 222 -15.17 28.46 -12.20
N LYS A 223 -16.29 27.77 -12.01
CA LYS A 223 -17.31 28.10 -11.01
C LYS A 223 -17.42 26.95 -10.02
N VAL A 224 -17.29 27.27 -8.73
CA VAL A 224 -17.46 26.29 -7.66
C VAL A 224 -18.90 26.33 -7.16
N PRO A 225 -19.68 25.24 -7.31
CA PRO A 225 -21.05 25.21 -6.84
C PRO A 225 -21.12 25.12 -5.31
N SER A 226 -22.25 25.48 -4.72
CA SER A 226 -22.45 25.46 -3.27
C SER A 226 -22.49 24.06 -2.66
N ASP A 227 -22.81 23.04 -3.46
CA ASP A 227 -22.85 21.63 -3.09
C ASP A 227 -21.62 20.87 -3.62
N VAL A 228 -20.50 21.56 -3.82
CA VAL A 228 -19.22 20.97 -4.20
C VAL A 228 -18.84 19.81 -3.25
N PRO A 229 -18.45 18.63 -3.77
CA PRO A 229 -18.05 17.52 -2.91
C PRO A 229 -16.71 17.81 -2.19
N PRO A 230 -16.30 17.02 -1.19
CA PRO A 230 -14.96 17.10 -0.61
C PRO A 230 -13.86 16.82 -1.64
N PHE A 231 -12.75 17.55 -1.58
CA PHE A 231 -11.59 17.36 -2.46
C PHE A 231 -10.34 16.88 -1.72
N PHE A 232 -9.49 16.15 -2.44
CA PHE A 232 -8.10 15.88 -2.07
C PHE A 232 -7.16 16.39 -3.16
N PHE A 233 -6.04 16.98 -2.76
CA PHE A 233 -5.00 17.45 -3.68
C PHE A 233 -3.64 16.93 -3.27
N ALA A 234 -2.86 16.43 -4.23
CA ALA A 234 -1.43 16.19 -4.09
C ALA A 234 -0.67 16.82 -5.27
N HIS A 235 0.33 17.64 -4.99
CA HIS A 235 1.08 18.36 -6.03
C HIS A 235 2.52 18.65 -5.58
N ALA A 236 3.51 18.50 -6.46
CA ALA A 236 4.86 19.00 -6.22
C ALA A 236 4.92 20.51 -6.49
N PHE A 237 5.61 21.26 -5.63
CA PHE A 237 5.79 22.70 -5.75
C PHE A 237 6.68 23.06 -6.94
N ASN A 238 7.66 22.21 -7.24
CA ASN A 238 8.54 22.34 -8.41
C ASN A 238 7.96 21.73 -9.71
N ASP A 239 6.65 21.44 -9.75
CA ASP A 239 5.99 20.99 -10.96
C ASP A 239 5.99 22.12 -12.02
N ARG A 240 6.26 21.76 -13.27
CA ARG A 240 6.18 22.67 -14.42
C ARG A 240 4.75 23.06 -14.75
N VAL A 241 3.78 22.21 -14.42
CA VAL A 241 2.35 22.56 -14.40
C VAL A 241 2.10 23.23 -13.06
N SER A 242 1.75 24.52 -13.07
CA SER A 242 1.75 25.33 -11.85
C SER A 242 0.92 24.70 -10.73
N VAL A 243 1.52 24.61 -9.54
CA VAL A 243 0.88 24.19 -8.28
C VAL A 243 -0.35 25.03 -7.93
N GLU A 244 -0.46 26.24 -8.49
CA GLU A 244 -1.61 27.12 -8.35
C GLU A 244 -2.92 26.49 -8.83
N ASN A 245 -2.87 25.55 -9.77
CA ASN A 245 -4.05 24.77 -10.17
C ASN A 245 -4.71 24.09 -8.96
N SER A 246 -3.92 23.57 -8.03
CA SER A 246 -4.42 22.98 -6.78
C SER A 246 -4.76 24.04 -5.75
N LEU A 247 -3.85 25.00 -5.51
CA LEU A 247 -3.99 25.96 -4.41
C LEU A 247 -5.16 26.94 -4.62
N LEU A 248 -5.33 27.48 -5.82
CA LEU A 248 -6.38 28.43 -6.11
C LEU A 248 -7.74 27.74 -6.17
N LEU A 249 -7.81 26.52 -6.72
CA LEU A 249 -9.05 25.76 -6.73
C LEU A 249 -9.47 25.37 -5.31
N ALA A 250 -8.55 24.87 -4.47
CA ALA A 250 -8.82 24.57 -3.07
C ALA A 250 -9.29 25.83 -2.30
N THR A 251 -8.70 26.99 -2.60
CA THR A 251 -9.13 28.28 -2.03
C THR A 251 -10.54 28.64 -2.46
N ALA A 252 -10.90 28.45 -3.74
CA ALA A 252 -12.25 28.67 -4.23
C ALA A 252 -13.27 27.71 -3.58
N ILE A 253 -12.91 26.43 -3.40
CA ILE A 253 -13.70 25.43 -2.67
C ILE A 253 -13.95 25.88 -1.23
N LYS A 254 -12.91 26.35 -0.53
CA LYS A 254 -13.05 26.88 0.83
C LYS A 254 -14.00 28.09 0.89
N ARG A 255 -13.90 29.01 -0.08
CA ARG A 255 -14.79 30.19 -0.18
C ARG A 255 -16.25 29.80 -0.45
N ALA A 256 -16.46 28.71 -1.20
CA ALA A 256 -17.77 28.10 -1.39
C ALA A 256 -18.26 27.26 -0.19
N LYS A 257 -17.55 27.30 0.95
CA LYS A 257 -17.81 26.51 2.17
C LYS A 257 -17.69 24.99 1.99
N GLY A 258 -17.02 24.54 0.93
CA GLY A 258 -16.63 23.14 0.75
C GLY A 258 -15.42 22.75 1.61
N SER A 259 -15.01 21.49 1.51
CA SER A 259 -13.86 20.93 2.23
C SER A 259 -12.79 20.40 1.26
N ALA A 260 -11.53 20.57 1.64
CA ALA A 260 -10.40 20.04 0.89
C ALA A 260 -9.25 19.63 1.82
N ALA A 261 -8.57 18.53 1.49
CA ALA A 261 -7.25 18.19 2.01
C ALA A 261 -6.20 18.53 0.94
N VAL A 262 -5.17 19.30 1.31
CA VAL A 262 -4.17 19.83 0.36
C VAL A 262 -2.77 19.42 0.79
N HIS A 263 -2.11 18.59 -0.01
CA HIS A 263 -0.74 18.12 0.21
C HIS A 263 0.20 18.65 -0.86
N ILE A 264 1.07 19.58 -0.47
CA ILE A 264 2.07 20.17 -1.35
C ILE A 264 3.44 19.68 -0.94
N TYR A 265 4.15 19.07 -1.89
CA TYR A 265 5.49 18.53 -1.68
C TYR A 265 6.53 19.48 -2.26
N PRO A 266 7.72 19.65 -1.65
CA PRO A 266 8.71 20.60 -2.17
C PRO A 266 9.24 20.20 -3.56
N SER A 267 9.42 18.90 -3.80
CA SER A 267 9.96 18.34 -5.05
C SER A 267 9.19 17.12 -5.53
N GLY A 268 9.39 16.78 -6.80
CA GLY A 268 8.85 15.58 -7.46
C GLY A 268 8.58 15.78 -8.95
N GLY A 269 8.37 17.03 -9.38
CA GLY A 269 8.02 17.38 -10.75
C GLY A 269 6.66 16.84 -11.19
N HIS A 270 6.45 16.79 -12.51
CA HIS A 270 5.20 16.31 -13.13
C HIS A 270 5.24 14.82 -13.45
N GLY A 271 4.08 14.15 -13.42
CA GLY A 271 3.91 12.80 -13.95
C GLY A 271 4.62 11.72 -13.11
N TYR A 272 4.61 11.88 -11.78
CA TYR A 272 5.17 10.89 -10.86
C TYR A 272 4.23 9.67 -10.65
N GLY A 273 2.92 9.81 -10.91
CA GLY A 273 1.96 8.71 -10.85
C GLY A 273 1.87 8.02 -9.49
N LEU A 274 1.53 6.72 -9.51
CA LEU A 274 1.40 5.89 -8.31
C LEU A 274 2.72 5.22 -7.86
N ARG A 275 3.60 4.90 -8.81
CA ARG A 275 4.80 4.10 -8.54
C ARG A 275 5.73 4.80 -7.55
N ARG A 276 6.20 4.04 -6.56
CA ARG A 276 7.12 4.55 -5.54
C ARG A 276 8.50 4.87 -6.15
N THR A 277 9.02 6.05 -5.84
CA THR A 277 10.40 6.46 -6.13
C THR A 277 11.07 6.99 -4.87
N SER A 278 12.32 7.45 -4.96
CA SER A 278 12.98 8.15 -3.86
C SER A 278 12.33 9.50 -3.51
N GLU A 279 11.55 10.10 -4.42
CA GLU A 279 10.90 11.38 -4.19
C GLU A 279 9.74 11.24 -3.19
N ALA A 280 9.69 12.15 -2.20
CA ALA A 280 8.65 12.15 -1.17
C ALA A 280 7.23 12.30 -1.73
N VAL A 281 7.07 12.94 -2.89
CA VAL A 281 5.76 13.13 -3.54
C VAL A 281 5.04 11.80 -3.82
N THR A 282 5.79 10.72 -4.06
CA THR A 282 5.21 9.39 -4.33
C THR A 282 4.66 8.70 -3.06
N THR A 283 4.62 9.40 -1.92
CA THR A 283 3.91 8.97 -0.70
C THR A 283 2.46 9.49 -0.62
N TRP A 284 2.02 10.27 -1.60
CA TRP A 284 0.65 10.81 -1.65
C TRP A 284 -0.47 9.76 -1.47
N PRO A 285 -0.36 8.48 -1.91
CA PRO A 285 -1.44 7.51 -1.73
C PRO A 285 -1.76 7.29 -0.25
N ALA A 286 -0.75 7.30 0.62
CA ALA A 286 -0.95 7.18 2.07
C ALA A 286 -1.74 8.37 2.65
N ARG A 287 -1.52 9.58 2.12
CA ARG A 287 -2.27 10.78 2.51
C ARG A 287 -3.70 10.76 2.00
N CYS A 288 -3.90 10.25 0.78
CA CYS A 288 -5.23 10.04 0.22
C CYS A 288 -6.01 8.99 1.04
N GLU A 289 -5.37 7.87 1.40
CA GLU A 289 -5.97 6.86 2.28
C GLU A 289 -6.38 7.43 3.64
N GLU A 290 -5.54 8.27 4.27
CA GLU A 290 -5.87 8.96 5.53
C GLU A 290 -7.13 9.83 5.37
N TRP A 291 -7.20 10.61 4.29
CA TRP A 291 -8.37 11.44 3.97
C TRP A 291 -9.62 10.58 3.69
N MET A 292 -9.52 9.54 2.86
CA MET A 292 -10.63 8.62 2.59
C MET A 292 -11.14 7.94 3.87
N ARG A 293 -10.24 7.62 4.81
CA ARG A 293 -10.60 7.10 6.14
C ARG A 293 -11.45 8.10 6.93
N SER A 294 -11.09 9.38 6.90
CA SER A 294 -11.85 10.44 7.57
C SER A 294 -13.27 10.62 7.01
N LEU A 295 -13.47 10.21 5.74
CA LEU A 295 -14.78 10.17 5.09
C LEU A 295 -15.55 8.84 5.35
N GLY A 296 -14.97 7.90 6.09
CA GLY A 296 -15.58 6.60 6.38
C GLY A 296 -15.60 5.63 5.19
N LEU A 297 -14.69 5.82 4.21
CA LEU A 297 -14.65 5.04 2.98
C LEU A 297 -13.83 3.75 3.09
N LEU A 298 -13.01 3.57 4.13
CA LEU A 298 -12.08 2.43 4.22
C LEU A 298 -12.38 1.53 5.44
N LYS A 299 -12.48 0.21 5.22
CA LYS A 299 -12.71 -0.79 6.28
C LYS A 299 -11.47 -1.08 7.12
N THR A 300 -10.27 -1.01 6.52
CA THR A 300 -9.00 -1.33 7.19
C THR A 300 -8.74 -0.43 8.41
N GLY A 301 -9.23 0.81 8.39
CA GLY A 301 -9.14 1.73 9.54
C GLY A 301 -9.94 1.25 10.74
N ALA A 302 -11.17 0.79 10.51
CA ALA A 302 -12.04 0.29 11.58
C ALA A 302 -11.48 -1.00 12.21
N LEU A 303 -10.90 -1.89 11.39
CA LEU A 303 -10.24 -3.10 11.87
C LEU A 303 -9.00 -2.77 12.72
N ALA A 304 -8.12 -1.89 12.22
CA ALA A 304 -6.95 -1.45 12.99
C ALA A 304 -7.36 -0.82 14.33
N GLN A 305 -8.35 0.08 14.34
CA GLN A 305 -8.87 0.69 15.57
C GLN A 305 -9.44 -0.35 16.55
N ARG A 306 -10.14 -1.38 16.06
CA ARG A 306 -10.64 -2.48 16.90
C ARG A 306 -9.47 -3.21 17.58
N PHE A 307 -8.39 -3.48 16.85
CA PHE A 307 -7.20 -4.14 17.38
C PHE A 307 -6.44 -3.23 18.35
N THR A 308 -6.27 -1.95 18.04
CA THR A 308 -5.66 -0.95 18.93
C THR A 308 -6.44 -0.85 20.25
N LYS A 309 -7.77 -0.76 20.19
CA LYS A 309 -8.60 -0.71 21.41
C LYS A 309 -8.45 -1.96 22.27
N ALA A 310 -8.36 -3.15 21.66
CA ALA A 310 -8.14 -4.39 22.42
C ALA A 310 -6.75 -4.39 23.08
N TRP A 311 -5.72 -3.96 22.34
CA TRP A 311 -4.36 -3.82 22.83
C TRP A 311 -4.24 -2.86 24.02
N ASP A 312 -4.76 -1.63 23.89
CA ASP A 312 -4.69 -0.60 24.93
C ASP A 312 -5.44 -1.01 26.20
N LEU A 313 -6.58 -1.71 26.03
CA LEU A 313 -7.35 -2.25 27.15
C LEU A 313 -6.78 -3.56 27.71
N LYS A 314 -5.64 -4.05 27.20
CA LYS A 314 -5.02 -5.32 27.60
C LYS A 314 -5.99 -6.51 27.51
N LYS A 315 -6.90 -6.46 26.54
CA LYS A 315 -7.87 -7.52 26.25
C LYS A 315 -7.32 -8.45 25.16
N PRO A 316 -7.82 -9.68 25.05
CA PRO A 316 -7.46 -10.54 23.95
C PRO A 316 -7.77 -9.88 22.58
N LEU A 317 -6.84 -10.04 21.65
CA LEU A 317 -6.92 -9.53 20.28
C LEU A 317 -7.91 -10.39 19.48
N PRO A 318 -8.78 -9.80 18.65
CA PRO A 318 -9.57 -10.58 17.71
C PRO A 318 -8.70 -11.16 16.60
N ALA A 319 -8.99 -12.37 16.14
CA ALA A 319 -8.39 -12.93 14.93
C ALA A 319 -8.97 -12.25 13.67
N LEU A 320 -8.12 -11.79 12.76
CA LEU A 320 -8.51 -11.27 11.45
C LEU A 320 -9.14 -12.38 10.59
N SER A 321 -8.61 -13.60 10.66
CA SER A 321 -9.14 -14.79 9.99
C SER A 321 -10.56 -15.13 10.42
N ALA A 322 -10.93 -14.85 11.67
CA ALA A 322 -12.31 -15.02 12.14
C ALA A 322 -13.26 -13.93 11.60
N ILE A 323 -12.75 -12.73 11.33
CA ILE A 323 -13.53 -11.59 10.81
C ILE A 323 -13.63 -11.65 9.28
N ALA A 324 -12.55 -12.06 8.63
CA ALA A 324 -12.36 -12.13 7.19
C ALA A 324 -11.63 -13.45 6.83
N PRO A 325 -12.36 -14.57 6.70
CA PRO A 325 -11.77 -15.90 6.52
C PRO A 325 -10.87 -16.09 5.29
N LYS A 326 -11.03 -15.25 4.26
CA LYS A 326 -10.20 -15.26 3.05
C LYS A 326 -9.12 -14.18 3.04
N ALA A 327 -8.93 -13.47 4.16
CA ALA A 327 -7.89 -12.46 4.27
C ALA A 327 -6.52 -13.05 3.92
N LYS A 328 -5.78 -12.33 3.09
CA LYS A 328 -4.40 -12.65 2.69
C LYS A 328 -3.41 -11.77 3.43
N LEU A 329 -2.12 -12.11 3.35
CA LEU A 329 -1.05 -11.33 4.00
C LEU A 329 -1.03 -9.85 3.58
N ASP A 330 -1.34 -9.54 2.32
CA ASP A 330 -1.41 -8.16 1.83
C ASP A 330 -2.40 -7.29 2.63
N LEU A 331 -3.56 -7.85 2.97
CA LEU A 331 -4.53 -7.16 3.82
C LEU A 331 -4.01 -7.03 5.24
N ALA A 332 -3.41 -8.09 5.78
CA ALA A 332 -2.86 -8.06 7.12
C ALA A 332 -1.76 -6.99 7.25
N TYR A 333 -0.86 -6.85 6.28
CA TYR A 333 0.15 -5.80 6.27
C TYR A 333 -0.44 -4.40 6.18
N GLN A 334 -1.54 -4.20 5.44
CA GLN A 334 -2.24 -2.91 5.45
C GLN A 334 -2.78 -2.56 6.83
N ILE A 335 -3.41 -3.52 7.50
CA ILE A 335 -3.92 -3.34 8.86
C ILE A 335 -2.76 -3.13 9.83
N GLN A 336 -1.67 -3.89 9.69
CA GLN A 336 -0.45 -3.76 10.49
C GLN A 336 0.10 -2.34 10.42
N ARG A 337 0.24 -1.75 9.23
CA ARG A 337 0.77 -0.37 9.09
C ARG A 337 -0.06 0.64 9.88
N LEU A 338 -1.39 0.49 9.84
CA LEU A 338 -2.32 1.37 10.56
C LEU A 338 -2.25 1.13 12.06
N TRP A 339 -2.19 -0.14 12.47
CA TRP A 339 -2.09 -0.53 13.86
C TRP A 339 -0.79 -0.04 14.46
N VAL A 340 0.35 -0.29 13.81
CA VAL A 340 1.67 0.24 14.19
C VAL A 340 1.61 1.74 14.33
N LYS A 341 1.11 2.48 13.33
CA LYS A 341 0.96 3.94 13.45
C LYS A 341 0.13 4.37 14.67
N ALA A 342 -0.91 3.62 15.02
CA ALA A 342 -1.79 3.92 16.14
C ALA A 342 -1.22 3.51 17.51
N THR A 343 -0.32 2.52 17.56
CA THR A 343 0.29 2.00 18.80
C THR A 343 1.75 2.41 18.99
N LEU A 344 2.34 3.09 18.01
CA LEU A 344 3.68 3.66 18.11
C LEU A 344 3.71 4.72 19.22
N ASP A 345 4.71 4.60 20.08
CA ASP A 345 5.00 5.57 21.14
C ASP A 345 5.96 6.67 20.66
N GLU A 346 6.30 7.58 21.57
CA GLU A 346 7.25 8.67 21.31
C GLU A 346 8.63 8.19 20.84
N GLY A 347 9.02 6.95 21.16
CA GLY A 347 10.25 6.32 20.68
C GLY A 347 10.22 5.92 19.21
N GLY A 348 9.06 5.96 18.55
CA GLY A 348 8.90 5.62 17.15
C GLY A 348 9.26 4.16 16.84
N ILE A 349 9.67 3.90 15.59
CA ILE A 349 10.11 2.57 15.17
C ILE A 349 11.52 2.33 15.73
N GLY A 350 11.69 1.28 16.54
CA GLY A 350 12.98 0.84 17.08
C GLY A 350 13.79 -0.03 16.11
N GLY A 351 13.14 -0.51 15.05
CA GLY A 351 13.72 -1.45 14.12
C GLY A 351 12.66 -2.34 13.45
N VAL A 352 13.11 -3.44 12.87
CA VAL A 352 12.28 -4.43 12.18
C VAL A 352 12.55 -5.82 12.74
N LYS A 353 11.55 -6.69 12.68
CA LYS A 353 11.65 -8.07 13.17
C LYS A 353 10.99 -9.07 12.25
N GLY A 354 11.56 -10.27 12.20
CA GLY A 354 10.97 -11.41 11.50
C GLY A 354 10.10 -12.26 12.43
N ALA A 355 9.25 -13.09 11.82
CA ALA A 355 8.48 -14.12 12.48
C ALA A 355 8.30 -15.30 11.53
N ALA A 356 8.03 -16.47 12.09
CA ALA A 356 7.90 -17.73 11.33
C ALA A 356 9.13 -18.01 10.45
N VAL A 357 10.33 -17.87 11.03
CA VAL A 357 11.61 -17.99 10.31
C VAL A 357 12.21 -19.39 10.31
N THR A 358 11.61 -20.34 11.02
CA THR A 358 12.05 -21.74 11.01
C THR A 358 11.21 -22.55 10.02
N PRO A 359 11.76 -23.61 9.40
CA PRO A 359 10.99 -24.48 8.51
C PRO A 359 9.72 -25.05 9.15
N GLY A 360 9.79 -25.39 10.45
CA GLY A 360 8.64 -25.87 11.21
C GLY A 360 7.54 -24.81 11.33
N ALA A 361 7.89 -23.55 11.61
CA ALA A 361 6.91 -22.47 11.67
C ALA A 361 6.32 -22.16 10.29
N GLN A 362 7.14 -22.15 9.23
CA GLN A 362 6.68 -21.96 7.85
C GLN A 362 5.68 -23.03 7.43
N SER A 363 5.99 -24.30 7.74
CA SER A 363 5.08 -25.41 7.47
C SER A 363 3.79 -25.31 8.28
N TYR A 364 3.88 -24.94 9.56
CA TYR A 364 2.70 -24.76 10.43
C TYR A 364 1.77 -23.65 9.91
N PHE A 365 2.32 -22.52 9.48
CA PHE A 365 1.54 -21.39 8.99
C PHE A 365 1.18 -21.47 7.50
N GLY A 366 1.72 -22.44 6.76
CA GLY A 366 1.48 -22.58 5.31
C GLY A 366 2.06 -21.43 4.48
N ILE A 367 3.22 -20.88 4.88
CA ILE A 367 3.87 -19.75 4.20
C ILE A 367 5.27 -20.14 3.70
N ALA A 368 5.70 -19.59 2.57
CA ALA A 368 7.01 -19.88 1.96
C ALA A 368 8.12 -18.92 2.42
N GLU A 369 7.73 -17.73 2.89
CA GLU A 369 8.63 -16.68 3.35
C GLU A 369 8.25 -16.27 4.78
N PRO A 370 9.17 -15.69 5.55
CA PRO A 370 8.88 -15.08 6.85
C PRO A 370 7.78 -14.02 6.81
N ILE A 371 7.32 -13.62 7.98
CA ILE A 371 6.48 -12.42 8.17
C ILE A 371 7.34 -11.32 8.79
N ALA A 372 7.15 -10.08 8.36
CA ALA A 372 7.82 -8.91 8.91
C ALA A 372 6.92 -8.14 9.91
N ALA A 373 7.55 -7.51 10.89
CA ALA A 373 6.94 -6.60 11.83
C ALA A 373 7.92 -5.49 12.23
N PHE A 374 7.43 -4.52 12.99
CA PHE A 374 8.18 -3.35 13.43
C PHE A 374 8.36 -3.37 14.95
N LEU A 375 9.56 -3.03 15.40
CA LEU A 375 9.88 -2.92 16.82
C LEU A 375 9.47 -1.56 17.35
N ARG A 376 9.06 -1.52 18.62
CA ARG A 376 8.80 -0.27 19.34
C ARG A 376 10.11 0.30 19.87
N GLY A 377 10.37 1.58 19.62
CA GLY A 377 11.59 2.26 20.10
C GLY A 377 11.71 2.26 21.62
N SER A 378 10.58 2.42 22.34
CA SER A 378 10.52 2.34 23.80
C SER A 378 10.65 0.91 24.36
N GLY A 379 10.60 -0.12 23.52
CA GLY A 379 10.56 -1.54 23.95
C GLY A 379 11.93 -2.13 24.29
N ALA A 380 13.01 -1.36 24.14
CA ALA A 380 14.38 -1.85 24.29
C ALA A 380 14.86 -1.88 25.75
N PHE A 381 15.28 -3.06 26.20
CA PHE A 381 16.03 -3.26 27.45
C PHE A 381 17.49 -3.59 27.13
N ARG A 382 18.41 -3.06 27.92
CA ARG A 382 19.81 -3.54 27.91
C ARG A 382 19.91 -4.81 28.75
N SER A 383 20.76 -5.75 28.33
CA SER A 383 21.02 -6.97 29.11
C SER A 383 21.75 -6.71 30.44
N GLU A 384 22.36 -5.53 30.61
CA GLU A 384 23.13 -5.18 31.80
C GLU A 384 22.68 -3.83 32.40
N PRO A 385 22.41 -3.78 33.73
CA PRO A 385 22.30 -4.93 34.65
C PRO A 385 21.13 -5.86 34.26
N ASN A 386 21.18 -7.14 34.66
CA ASN A 386 20.18 -8.16 34.32
C ASN A 386 18.74 -7.60 34.49
N PRO A 387 17.96 -7.43 33.40
CA PRO A 387 16.69 -6.74 33.48
C PRO A 387 15.63 -7.57 34.24
N VAL A 388 14.72 -6.85 34.90
CA VAL A 388 13.53 -7.43 35.55
C VAL A 388 12.30 -7.05 34.72
N ILE A 389 11.65 -8.05 34.15
CA ILE A 389 10.47 -7.91 33.32
C ILE A 389 9.24 -8.17 34.18
N ASN A 390 8.36 -7.19 34.28
CA ASN A 390 7.09 -7.33 34.99
C ASN A 390 6.03 -7.89 34.03
N SER A 391 5.64 -9.16 34.22
CA SER A 391 4.68 -9.85 33.34
C SER A 391 3.29 -9.21 33.34
N LYS A 392 2.93 -8.47 34.39
CA LYS A 392 1.65 -7.73 34.48
C LYS A 392 1.55 -6.56 33.52
N ASP A 393 2.69 -6.02 33.09
CA ASP A 393 2.71 -4.96 32.09
C ASP A 393 2.37 -5.51 30.70
N TRP A 394 2.57 -6.81 30.49
CA TRP A 394 2.50 -7.51 29.21
C TRP A 394 1.66 -8.79 29.28
N PRO A 395 0.32 -8.71 29.40
CA PRO A 395 -0.52 -9.91 29.47
C PRO A 395 -0.32 -10.85 28.28
N GLY A 396 -0.17 -12.15 28.55
CA GLY A 396 0.18 -13.12 27.51
C GLY A 396 1.64 -13.03 27.05
N LEU A 397 2.54 -12.52 27.90
CA LEU A 397 3.98 -12.44 27.66
C LEU A 397 4.52 -13.78 27.16
N LYS A 398 5.37 -13.70 26.13
CA LYS A 398 6.16 -14.80 25.58
C LYS A 398 7.64 -14.45 25.65
N ILE A 399 8.47 -15.46 25.50
CA ILE A 399 9.93 -15.36 25.47
C ILE A 399 10.40 -16.09 24.21
N GLU A 400 11.16 -15.36 23.40
CA GLU A 400 11.73 -15.85 22.14
C GLU A 400 13.23 -15.55 22.15
N THR A 401 14.06 -16.53 21.79
CA THR A 401 15.50 -16.31 21.62
C THR A 401 15.82 -16.06 20.17
N GLU A 402 16.52 -14.97 19.87
CA GLU A 402 16.77 -14.50 18.51
C GLU A 402 18.19 -13.98 18.32
N ILE A 403 18.58 -13.84 17.05
CA ILE A 403 19.79 -13.12 16.65
C ILE A 403 19.37 -11.84 15.95
N GLY A 404 20.01 -10.73 16.30
CA GLY A 404 19.76 -9.44 15.68
C GLY A 404 21.02 -8.76 15.16
N PHE A 405 20.79 -7.67 14.43
CA PHE A 405 21.80 -6.78 13.91
C PHE A 405 21.51 -5.34 14.32
N ILE A 406 22.57 -4.58 14.61
CA ILE A 406 22.48 -3.14 14.85
C ILE A 406 22.91 -2.39 13.60
N VAL A 407 22.03 -1.51 13.13
CA VAL A 407 22.29 -0.61 12.00
C VAL A 407 23.38 0.40 12.38
N GLY A 408 24.43 0.50 11.57
CA GLY A 408 25.55 1.42 11.78
C GLY A 408 25.48 2.70 10.94
N ARG A 409 24.78 2.66 9.80
CA ARG A 409 24.60 3.79 8.88
C ARG A 409 23.16 3.76 8.34
N ASN A 410 22.63 4.92 7.94
CA ASN A 410 21.28 5.01 7.38
C ASN A 410 21.07 3.97 6.26
N ILE A 411 19.95 3.26 6.32
CA ILE A 411 19.42 2.43 5.24
C ILE A 411 18.21 3.18 4.67
N ASP A 412 18.49 4.02 3.66
CA ASP A 412 17.56 4.89 2.95
C ASP A 412 17.27 4.41 1.52
N ARG A 413 17.73 3.21 1.19
CA ARG A 413 17.43 2.48 -0.03
C ARG A 413 17.33 0.99 0.23
N GLU A 414 16.65 0.28 -0.65
CA GLU A 414 16.70 -1.18 -0.67
C GLU A 414 18.16 -1.64 -0.94
N PRO A 415 18.73 -2.50 -0.08
CA PRO A 415 20.03 -3.12 -0.35
C PRO A 415 19.95 -3.99 -1.61
N ARG A 416 21.03 -4.05 -2.39
CA ARG A 416 21.07 -4.79 -3.66
C ARG A 416 21.49 -6.26 -3.52
N SER A 417 22.13 -6.59 -2.40
CA SER A 417 22.60 -7.94 -2.07
C SER A 417 22.82 -8.08 -0.56
N VAL A 418 23.07 -9.30 -0.09
CA VAL A 418 23.45 -9.56 1.30
C VAL A 418 24.77 -8.86 1.66
N ASP A 419 25.74 -8.79 0.75
CA ASP A 419 27.00 -8.08 1.01
C ASP A 419 26.81 -6.56 1.06
N ASP A 420 25.92 -6.01 0.23
CA ASP A 420 25.50 -4.62 0.34
C ASP A 420 24.85 -4.36 1.71
N PHE A 421 23.94 -5.25 2.14
CA PHE A 421 23.31 -5.20 3.46
C PHE A 421 24.33 -5.22 4.61
N LYS A 422 25.30 -6.15 4.59
CA LYS A 422 26.35 -6.26 5.61
C LYS A 422 27.12 -4.95 5.83
N ASN A 423 27.32 -4.16 4.76
CA ASN A 423 28.01 -2.88 4.87
C ASN A 423 27.24 -1.84 5.71
N TYR A 424 25.94 -2.03 5.95
CA TYR A 424 25.13 -1.17 6.82
C TYR A 424 25.17 -1.56 8.30
N ILE A 425 25.74 -2.72 8.63
CA ILE A 425 25.62 -3.32 9.97
C ILE A 425 26.86 -3.05 10.81
N ARG A 426 26.64 -2.51 12.01
CA ARG A 426 27.70 -2.25 13.00
C ARG A 426 28.02 -3.47 13.83
N ALA A 427 26.99 -4.20 14.26
CA ALA A 427 27.12 -5.29 15.22
C ALA A 427 26.08 -6.39 15.00
N ILE A 428 26.45 -7.61 15.36
CA ILE A 428 25.56 -8.73 15.65
C ILE A 428 25.28 -8.71 17.15
N VAL A 429 24.05 -9.04 17.56
CA VAL A 429 23.65 -9.10 18.97
C VAL A 429 22.79 -10.35 19.23
N PRO A 430 22.96 -11.04 20.36
CA PRO A 430 21.92 -11.93 20.86
C PRO A 430 20.75 -11.08 21.34
N VAL A 431 19.52 -11.56 21.16
CA VAL A 431 18.30 -10.84 21.52
C VAL A 431 17.29 -11.77 22.15
N VAL A 432 16.73 -11.40 23.30
CA VAL A 432 15.51 -12.04 23.81
C VAL A 432 14.33 -11.16 23.46
N GLU A 433 13.45 -11.62 22.57
CA GLU A 433 12.22 -10.90 22.30
C GLU A 433 11.14 -11.26 23.33
N LEU A 434 10.28 -10.29 23.61
CA LEU A 434 9.20 -10.36 24.58
C LEU A 434 7.86 -9.98 23.91
N PRO A 435 7.32 -10.78 22.96
CA PRO A 435 5.99 -10.53 22.42
C PRO A 435 4.93 -10.65 23.52
N ALA A 436 3.83 -9.90 23.40
CA ALA A 436 2.77 -9.86 24.40
C ALA A 436 1.38 -9.82 23.77
N GLY A 437 0.41 -10.43 24.42
CA GLY A 437 -0.97 -10.46 23.96
C GLY A 437 -1.58 -11.84 24.00
N SER A 438 -2.90 -11.87 24.05
CA SER A 438 -3.73 -13.09 23.96
C SER A 438 -4.74 -12.94 22.83
N TRP A 439 -5.47 -14.00 22.48
CA TRP A 439 -6.35 -14.04 21.30
C TRP A 439 -7.79 -14.40 21.67
N THR A 440 -8.75 -13.92 20.88
CA THR A 440 -10.17 -14.28 20.98
C THR A 440 -10.75 -14.72 19.62
N PRO A 441 -11.49 -15.84 19.58
CA PRO A 441 -11.66 -16.84 20.64
C PRO A 441 -10.35 -17.62 20.92
N ASN A 442 -10.27 -18.37 22.03
CA ASN A 442 -9.11 -19.21 22.34
C ASN A 442 -8.94 -20.27 21.23
N GLY A 443 -8.03 -20.03 20.29
CA GLY A 443 -7.82 -20.91 19.12
C GLY A 443 -6.46 -20.66 18.46
N GLU A 444 -6.12 -21.52 17.51
CA GLU A 444 -4.92 -21.34 16.70
C GLU A 444 -5.06 -20.12 15.80
N VAL A 445 -4.05 -19.25 15.84
CA VAL A 445 -3.94 -18.09 14.96
C VAL A 445 -3.07 -18.42 13.79
N ASN A 446 -3.35 -17.83 12.63
CA ASN A 446 -2.56 -18.05 11.44
C ASN A 446 -1.59 -16.86 11.16
N ALA A 447 -0.85 -16.96 10.07
CA ALA A 447 0.07 -15.92 9.60
C ALA A 447 -0.61 -14.55 9.43
N VAL A 448 -1.83 -14.53 8.91
CA VAL A 448 -2.61 -13.31 8.63
C VAL A 448 -3.01 -12.62 9.94
N ASP A 449 -3.43 -13.39 10.94
CA ASP A 449 -3.75 -12.90 12.27
C ASP A 449 -2.53 -12.23 12.93
N LEU A 450 -1.40 -12.94 12.97
CA LEU A 450 -0.16 -12.44 13.53
C LEU A 450 0.32 -11.18 12.81
N THR A 451 0.30 -11.19 11.48
CA THR A 451 0.76 -10.06 10.66
C THR A 451 -0.05 -8.80 10.98
N ALA A 452 -1.38 -8.90 11.06
CA ALA A 452 -2.28 -7.76 11.22
C ALA A 452 -2.07 -6.97 12.51
N VAL A 453 -1.56 -7.62 13.56
CA VAL A 453 -1.26 -7.02 14.87
C VAL A 453 0.25 -7.00 15.15
N ASN A 454 1.05 -6.83 14.09
CA ASN A 454 2.49 -6.61 14.19
C ASN A 454 3.23 -7.72 14.95
N VAL A 455 2.78 -8.96 14.77
CA VAL A 455 3.26 -10.17 15.44
C VAL A 455 3.36 -9.97 16.96
N THR A 456 2.44 -9.18 17.52
CA THR A 456 2.39 -8.89 18.96
C THR A 456 3.71 -8.35 19.54
N SER A 457 4.53 -7.68 18.72
CA SER A 457 5.82 -7.14 19.16
C SER A 457 5.63 -6.06 20.22
N ALA A 458 6.28 -6.24 21.37
CA ALA A 458 6.06 -5.40 22.55
C ALA A 458 7.37 -4.87 23.14
N ALA A 459 8.28 -5.76 23.54
CA ALA A 459 9.57 -5.43 24.12
C ALA A 459 10.66 -6.42 23.70
N TYR A 460 11.92 -6.09 23.98
CA TYR A 460 13.07 -6.93 23.66
C TYR A 460 14.28 -6.57 24.52
N ILE A 461 15.12 -7.56 24.83
CA ILE A 461 16.37 -7.40 25.58
C ILE A 461 17.53 -7.58 24.59
N VAL A 462 18.36 -6.55 24.48
CA VAL A 462 19.53 -6.53 23.59
C VAL A 462 20.78 -6.89 24.38
N GLY A 463 21.48 -7.92 23.94
CA GLY A 463 22.75 -8.33 24.52
C GLY A 463 23.94 -7.48 24.08
N ARG A 464 25.14 -7.96 24.41
CA ARG A 464 26.40 -7.29 24.05
C ARG A 464 26.63 -7.29 22.54
N GLU A 465 27.27 -6.24 22.05
CA GLU A 465 27.61 -6.10 20.62
C GLU A 465 28.80 -6.97 20.22
N ILE A 466 28.64 -7.73 19.14
CA ILE A 466 29.69 -8.53 18.51
C ILE A 466 29.98 -7.96 17.13
N LYS A 467 31.26 -7.69 16.83
CA LYS A 467 31.66 -7.18 15.51
C LYS A 467 31.38 -8.25 14.43
N PRO A 468 30.75 -7.91 13.28
CA PRO A 468 30.38 -8.89 12.25
C PRO A 468 31.52 -9.75 11.70
N ARG A 469 32.76 -9.24 11.73
CA ARG A 469 33.95 -9.99 11.27
C ARG A 469 34.46 -11.04 12.26
N LYS A 470 33.98 -11.04 13.51
CA LYS A 470 34.49 -11.94 14.56
C LYS A 470 33.85 -13.33 14.51
N THR A 471 32.64 -13.44 13.98
CA THR A 471 31.90 -14.70 14.00
C THR A 471 30.76 -14.70 13.00
N ASP A 472 30.37 -15.89 12.53
CA ASP A 472 29.14 -16.06 11.76
C ASP A 472 27.98 -16.34 12.72
N PRO A 473 26.89 -15.53 12.69
CA PRO A 473 25.72 -15.80 13.53
C PRO A 473 25.07 -17.16 13.24
N ARG A 474 25.30 -17.74 12.06
CA ARG A 474 24.80 -19.08 11.69
C ARG A 474 25.34 -20.19 12.61
N ASP A 475 26.55 -20.01 13.14
CA ASP A 475 27.24 -21.02 13.96
C ASP A 475 26.79 -21.00 15.43
N SER A 476 25.93 -20.04 15.81
CA SER A 476 25.46 -19.87 17.18
C SER A 476 24.63 -21.06 17.64
N GLN A 477 25.03 -21.68 18.75
CA GLN A 477 24.24 -22.67 19.48
C GLN A 477 23.46 -21.98 20.59
N ILE A 478 22.14 -22.11 20.56
CA ILE A 478 21.23 -21.33 21.39
C ILE A 478 20.51 -22.25 22.36
N THR A 479 20.53 -21.90 23.65
CA THR A 479 19.71 -22.56 24.66
C THR A 479 19.02 -21.54 25.54
N LEU A 480 17.79 -21.85 25.95
CA LEU A 480 17.06 -21.08 26.95
C LEU A 480 16.81 -21.97 28.17
N THR A 481 17.15 -21.48 29.35
CA THR A 481 16.85 -22.14 30.61
C THR A 481 16.01 -21.24 31.52
N LYS A 482 15.17 -21.84 32.36
CA LYS A 482 14.44 -21.18 33.43
C LYS A 482 14.68 -21.93 34.74
N ASP A 483 15.17 -21.23 35.75
CA ASP A 483 15.45 -21.78 37.09
C ASP A 483 16.31 -23.07 37.04
N GLY A 484 17.22 -23.15 36.05
CA GLY A 484 18.11 -24.29 35.82
C GLY A 484 17.57 -25.36 34.87
N GLU A 485 16.28 -25.34 34.51
CA GLU A 485 15.68 -26.29 33.56
C GLU A 485 15.79 -25.78 32.12
N GLN A 486 16.24 -26.63 31.20
CA GLN A 486 16.31 -26.27 29.78
C GLN A 486 14.93 -26.30 29.13
N LEU A 487 14.49 -25.15 28.62
CA LEU A 487 13.21 -24.99 27.94
C LEU A 487 13.27 -25.33 26.45
N HIS A 488 14.36 -24.95 25.77
CA HIS A 488 14.66 -25.36 24.40
C HIS A 488 16.14 -25.21 24.03
N ALA A 489 16.49 -25.82 22.90
CA ALA A 489 17.75 -25.63 22.19
C ALA A 489 17.47 -25.35 20.70
N ALA A 490 18.32 -24.57 20.06
CA ALA A 490 18.21 -24.17 18.65
C ALA A 490 19.59 -23.79 18.09
N SER A 491 19.65 -23.52 16.80
CA SER A 491 20.84 -23.05 16.10
C SER A 491 20.55 -21.77 15.31
N GLY A 492 21.55 -20.90 15.15
CA GLY A 492 21.49 -19.80 14.19
C GLY A 492 21.21 -20.26 12.76
N ALA A 493 21.59 -21.50 12.43
CA ALA A 493 21.29 -22.13 11.14
C ALA A 493 19.80 -22.47 10.92
N ASP A 494 18.98 -22.47 11.97
CA ASP A 494 17.53 -22.72 11.86
C ASP A 494 16.77 -21.51 11.30
N CYS A 495 17.43 -20.34 11.23
CA CYS A 495 16.88 -19.12 10.66
C CYS A 495 16.71 -19.23 9.14
N TRP A 496 15.66 -18.64 8.58
CA TRP A 496 15.30 -18.77 7.16
C TRP A 496 16.45 -18.34 6.24
N LYS A 497 17.03 -19.32 5.54
CA LYS A 497 18.25 -19.18 4.70
C LYS A 497 19.53 -18.74 5.45
N GLY A 498 19.43 -18.40 6.73
CA GLY A 498 20.50 -17.84 7.56
C GLY A 498 20.15 -16.45 8.10
N PRO A 499 20.79 -16.01 9.21
CA PRO A 499 20.52 -14.71 9.79
C PRO A 499 20.80 -13.53 8.84
N TRP A 500 21.87 -13.60 8.03
CA TRP A 500 22.22 -12.51 7.11
C TRP A 500 21.18 -12.33 5.99
N GLU A 501 20.72 -13.45 5.41
CA GLU A 501 19.69 -13.49 4.38
C GLU A 501 18.33 -13.02 4.91
N THR A 502 17.97 -13.44 6.12
CA THR A 502 16.76 -12.98 6.80
C THR A 502 16.82 -11.47 7.08
N GLY A 503 17.94 -10.97 7.61
CA GLY A 503 18.14 -9.54 7.84
C GLY A 503 18.04 -8.71 6.56
N PHE A 504 18.65 -9.18 5.47
CA PHE A 504 18.54 -8.57 4.14
C PHE A 504 17.08 -8.50 3.66
N TRP A 505 16.33 -9.61 3.77
CA TRP A 505 14.92 -9.68 3.37
C TRP A 505 14.04 -8.72 4.19
N LEU A 506 14.25 -8.66 5.51
CA LEU A 506 13.49 -7.78 6.42
C LEU A 506 13.67 -6.30 6.09
N VAL A 507 14.91 -5.89 5.80
CA VAL A 507 15.21 -4.51 5.42
C VAL A 507 14.58 -4.16 4.08
N GLY A 508 14.65 -5.06 3.09
CA GLY A 508 13.96 -4.86 1.82
C GLY A 508 12.45 -4.72 2.00
N HIS A 509 11.85 -5.56 2.85
CA HIS A 509 10.44 -5.45 3.21
C HIS A 509 10.11 -4.09 3.84
N ALA A 510 10.86 -3.67 4.86
CA ALA A 510 10.65 -2.39 5.53
C ALA A 510 10.76 -1.19 4.58
N TYR A 511 11.76 -1.18 3.70
CA TYR A 511 11.95 -0.12 2.71
C TYR A 511 10.76 -0.04 1.73
N ARG A 512 10.25 -1.17 1.25
CA ARG A 512 9.05 -1.21 0.39
C ARG A 512 7.79 -0.71 1.09
N GLN A 513 7.75 -0.80 2.42
CA GLN A 513 6.69 -0.21 3.25
C GLN A 513 6.94 1.29 3.58
N GLY A 514 8.01 1.90 3.03
CA GLY A 514 8.36 3.30 3.27
C GLY A 514 9.08 3.56 4.59
N VAL A 515 9.63 2.52 5.22
CA VAL A 515 10.38 2.63 6.48
C VAL A 515 11.88 2.55 6.19
N GLU A 516 12.56 3.65 6.46
CA GLU A 516 14.03 3.73 6.47
C GLU A 516 14.57 3.36 7.85
N LEU A 517 15.72 2.70 7.91
CA LEU A 517 16.38 2.40 9.18
C LEU A 517 17.54 3.36 9.44
N LYS A 518 17.66 3.82 10.69
CA LYS A 518 18.67 4.77 11.17
C LYS A 518 19.70 4.07 12.06
N PRO A 519 20.92 4.62 12.19
CA PRO A 519 21.94 4.10 13.10
C PRO A 519 21.39 3.86 14.50
N GLY A 520 21.72 2.71 15.07
CA GLY A 520 21.27 2.27 16.39
C GLY A 520 19.96 1.45 16.39
N GLN A 521 19.17 1.50 15.32
CA GLN A 521 17.97 0.65 15.20
C GLN A 521 18.35 -0.82 14.94
N LEU A 522 17.41 -1.71 15.27
CA LEU A 522 17.61 -3.15 15.26
C LEU A 522 16.95 -3.84 14.06
N ILE A 523 17.55 -4.95 13.66
CA ILE A 523 16.95 -5.93 12.74
C ILE A 523 17.03 -7.27 13.46
N ILE A 524 15.90 -7.79 13.93
CA ILE A 524 15.87 -9.07 14.66
C ILE A 524 15.28 -10.15 13.75
N CYS A 525 15.96 -11.29 13.61
CA CYS A 525 15.65 -12.23 12.55
C CYS A 525 14.33 -12.98 12.77
N GLY A 526 13.88 -13.16 14.00
CA GLY A 526 12.72 -13.98 14.39
C GLY A 526 13.12 -15.16 15.29
N ALA A 527 12.13 -15.67 16.02
CA ALA A 527 12.28 -16.72 17.02
C ALA A 527 13.06 -17.94 16.52
N LEU A 528 14.11 -18.29 17.26
CA LEU A 528 14.88 -19.52 17.11
C LEU A 528 14.52 -20.46 18.26
N GLY A 529 14.10 -21.67 17.92
CA GLY A 529 13.57 -22.65 18.88
C GLY A 529 12.10 -22.44 19.22
N LYS A 530 11.66 -23.04 20.33
CA LYS A 530 10.27 -23.03 20.77
C LYS A 530 9.95 -21.73 21.51
N VAL A 531 8.88 -21.05 21.13
CA VAL A 531 8.34 -19.89 21.86
C VAL A 531 7.87 -20.34 23.24
N GLN A 532 8.34 -19.68 24.30
CA GLN A 532 8.03 -20.04 25.69
C GLN A 532 7.06 -19.04 26.33
N PRO A 533 6.19 -19.47 27.26
CA PRO A 533 5.41 -18.54 28.06
C PRO A 533 6.32 -17.75 29.02
N GLY A 534 6.09 -16.43 29.11
CA GLY A 534 6.80 -15.52 30.00
C GLY A 534 6.23 -15.56 31.42
N VAL A 535 6.45 -16.67 32.13
CA VAL A 535 6.01 -16.87 33.52
C VAL A 535 7.11 -16.46 34.51
N PRO A 536 6.79 -16.14 35.77
CA PRO A 536 7.79 -15.76 36.76
C PRO A 536 8.91 -16.79 36.92
N GLY A 537 10.16 -16.31 37.01
CA GLY A 537 11.37 -17.13 37.13
C GLY A 537 12.63 -16.41 36.66
N ARG A 538 13.79 -17.05 36.87
CA ARG A 538 15.10 -16.57 36.37
C ARG A 538 15.45 -17.27 35.07
N TYR A 539 15.75 -16.50 34.05
CA TYR A 539 16.03 -17.00 32.72
C TYR A 539 17.48 -16.75 32.33
N HIS A 540 18.09 -17.76 31.69
CA HIS A 540 19.41 -17.65 31.08
C HIS A 540 19.32 -18.12 29.63
N ALA A 541 19.54 -17.20 28.69
CA ALA A 541 19.64 -17.46 27.26
C ALA A 541 21.11 -17.46 26.85
N ASN A 542 21.64 -18.60 26.45
CA ASN A 542 23.00 -18.76 25.95
C ASN A 542 22.97 -18.83 24.42
N TYR A 543 23.87 -18.11 23.75
CA TYR A 543 24.00 -18.04 22.29
C TYR A 543 25.39 -18.47 21.83
N GLY A 544 26.12 -19.22 22.66
CA GLY A 544 27.45 -19.74 22.34
C GLY A 544 28.44 -18.63 22.01
N ASN A 545 28.87 -18.57 20.75
CA ASN A 545 29.79 -17.58 20.21
C ASN A 545 29.31 -16.12 20.32
N LEU A 546 27.99 -15.89 20.48
CA LEU A 546 27.41 -14.55 20.65
C LEU A 546 27.23 -14.14 22.12
N GLY A 547 27.59 -15.00 23.08
CA GLY A 547 27.50 -14.71 24.51
C GLY A 547 26.15 -15.12 25.12
N ARG A 548 25.70 -14.41 26.16
CA ARG A 548 24.51 -14.77 26.94
C ARG A 548 23.71 -13.55 27.40
N ILE A 549 22.44 -13.77 27.69
CA ILE A 549 21.51 -12.81 28.30
C ILE A 549 20.89 -13.47 29.53
N GLU A 550 20.89 -12.74 30.65
CA GLU A 550 20.25 -13.16 31.89
C GLU A 550 19.18 -12.14 32.29
N PHE A 551 18.01 -12.60 32.70
CA PHE A 551 16.91 -11.74 33.09
C PHE A 551 15.95 -12.45 34.04
N THR A 552 15.10 -11.68 34.72
CA THR A 552 14.07 -12.22 35.62
C THR A 552 12.71 -11.77 35.15
N VAL A 553 11.73 -12.68 35.12
CA VAL A 553 10.31 -12.34 34.97
C VAL A 553 9.66 -12.36 36.35
N ARG A 554 8.86 -11.35 36.66
CA ARG A 554 8.08 -11.23 37.90
C ARG A 554 6.58 -11.15 37.67
#